data_AF-A0A010QSC1-F1
#
_entry.id   AF-A0A010QSC1-F1
#
_cell.length_a   1.000
_cell.length_b   1.000
_cell.length_c   1.000
_cell.angle_alpha   90.00
_cell.angle_beta   90.00
_cell.angle_gamma   90.00
#
_symmetry.space_group_name_H-M   'P 1'
#
loop_
_entity.id
_entity.type
_entity.pdbx_description
1 polymer ?
#
loop_
_entity_poly.entity_id
_entity_poly.type
_entity_poly.pdbx_seq_one_letter_code
_entity_poly.pdbx_strand_id
1 'polypeptide(L)'
;MNAPWLVDACPSLSSLEVKRDDFVWGKAAHTRDVAWFVAAGRLKGLRKLDMGEVEWTGTMTDRVLQDTPHIEELHDLIKSLSLLPNLTQLHLPRSSQLQLGYDGGSMCGNAYIGQDGAKYWRSNIAQDLETTELAGKIVQQKFPGLNGVHVGGFYGNLTTDAEVEQTIVWDWTGRVGQWLDEKQMAINFTEEL
;
A
#
# COMPACT_ATOMS: atom_id res chain seq x y z
N MET A 1 -4.34 19.16 10.90
CA MET A 1 -3.57 20.40 10.71
C MET A 1 -3.11 20.45 9.24
N ASN A 2 -3.28 21.56 8.51
CA ASN A 2 -2.86 21.65 7.11
C ASN A 2 -1.32 21.77 7.08
N ALA A 3 -0.61 20.71 6.71
CA ALA A 3 0.86 20.70 6.67
C ALA A 3 1.57 20.99 5.32
N PRO A 4 0.93 21.51 4.24
CA PRO A 4 1.68 21.92 3.04
C PRO A 4 2.79 22.93 3.33
N TRP A 5 2.57 23.84 4.29
CA TRP A 5 3.57 24.83 4.70
C TRP A 5 4.80 24.19 5.36
N LEU A 6 4.65 23.02 5.99
CA LEU A 6 5.74 22.31 6.65
C LEU A 6 6.78 21.84 5.62
N VAL A 7 6.30 21.43 4.45
CA VAL A 7 7.12 21.05 3.30
C VAL A 7 7.91 22.26 2.78
N ASP A 8 7.26 23.42 2.69
CA ASP A 8 7.90 24.65 2.24
C ASP A 8 8.88 25.21 3.28
N ALA A 9 8.62 24.99 4.57
CA ALA A 9 9.48 25.40 5.68
C ALA A 9 10.68 24.45 5.92
N CYS A 10 10.59 23.20 5.48
CA CYS A 10 11.59 22.16 5.71
C CYS A 10 12.01 21.46 4.41
N PRO A 11 12.70 22.14 3.48
CA PRO A 11 13.08 21.56 2.18
C PRO A 11 14.10 20.42 2.28
N SER A 12 14.78 20.28 3.42
CA SER A 12 15.75 19.21 3.71
C SER A 12 15.11 17.94 4.31
N LEU A 13 13.78 17.88 4.41
CA LEU A 13 13.08 16.75 5.00
C LEU A 13 13.31 15.47 4.19
N SER A 14 13.67 14.39 4.87
CA SER A 14 14.05 13.10 4.26
C SER A 14 13.09 11.95 4.57
N SER A 15 12.24 12.10 5.58
CA SER A 15 11.23 11.11 5.97
C SER A 15 9.95 11.82 6.32
N LEU A 16 8.84 11.31 5.80
CA LEU A 16 7.53 11.88 5.99
C LEU A 16 6.52 10.77 6.27
N GLU A 17 5.87 10.85 7.41
CA GLU A 17 4.93 9.84 7.92
C GLU A 17 3.62 10.53 8.28
N VAL A 18 2.51 10.01 7.75
CA VAL A 18 1.17 10.49 8.08
C VAL A 18 0.53 9.48 9.00
N LYS A 19 0.26 9.91 10.24
CA LYS A 19 -0.66 9.21 11.14
C LYS A 19 -1.96 9.98 11.20
N ARG A 20 -3.08 9.29 11.13
CA ARG A 20 -4.37 9.91 11.41
C ARG A 20 -4.73 9.60 12.86
N ASP A 21 -4.76 10.63 13.70
CA ASP A 21 -5.21 10.49 15.08
C ASP A 21 -6.74 10.27 15.19
N ASP A 22 -7.53 10.59 14.16
CA ASP A 22 -9.00 10.44 14.19
C ASP A 22 -9.59 10.11 12.81
N PHE A 23 -10.62 9.24 12.80
CA PHE A 23 -11.50 8.94 11.65
C PHE A 23 -12.36 10.17 11.28
N VAL A 24 -11.76 11.17 10.64
CA VAL A 24 -12.50 12.34 10.15
C VAL A 24 -13.01 12.06 8.74
N TRP A 25 -14.31 11.75 8.65
CA TRP A 25 -15.03 11.61 7.39
C TRP A 25 -15.28 12.98 6.73
N GLY A 26 -15.23 13.02 5.39
CA GLY A 26 -15.80 14.12 4.60
C GLY A 26 -14.80 15.00 3.82
N LYS A 27 -15.34 15.89 2.99
CA LYS A 27 -14.65 16.69 1.96
C LYS A 27 -13.45 17.51 2.47
N ALA A 28 -13.48 17.91 3.75
CA ALA A 28 -12.42 18.71 4.37
C ALA A 28 -11.18 17.88 4.75
N ALA A 29 -11.34 16.60 5.12
CA ALA A 29 -10.22 15.68 5.31
C ALA A 29 -9.57 15.37 3.96
N HIS A 30 -10.39 15.10 2.95
CA HIS A 30 -9.96 14.81 1.59
C HIS A 30 -9.09 15.92 0.95
N THR A 31 -9.57 17.16 1.01
CA THR A 31 -8.83 18.32 0.44
C THR A 31 -7.47 18.50 1.12
N ARG A 32 -7.36 18.13 2.40
CA ARG A 32 -6.13 18.22 3.18
C ARG A 32 -5.11 17.21 2.71
N ASP A 33 -5.52 15.98 2.47
CA ASP A 33 -4.62 14.90 2.06
C ASP A 33 -4.05 15.18 0.65
N VAL A 34 -4.87 15.65 -0.30
CA VAL A 34 -4.41 16.07 -1.65
C VAL A 34 -3.37 17.19 -1.55
N ALA A 35 -3.68 18.25 -0.81
CA ALA A 35 -2.77 19.39 -0.68
C ALA A 35 -1.44 18.98 -0.04
N TRP A 36 -1.48 18.02 0.88
CA TRP A 36 -0.30 17.46 1.51
C TRP A 36 0.53 16.63 0.54
N PHE A 37 -0.09 15.80 -0.29
CA PHE A 37 0.61 15.01 -1.32
C PHE A 37 1.33 15.87 -2.35
N VAL A 38 0.64 16.87 -2.90
CA VAL A 38 1.24 17.83 -3.84
C VAL A 38 2.42 18.53 -3.20
N ALA A 39 2.33 18.86 -1.91
CA ALA A 39 3.44 19.46 -1.19
C ALA A 39 4.63 18.49 -1.06
N ALA A 40 4.39 17.25 -0.60
CA ALA A 40 5.43 16.23 -0.43
C ALA A 40 6.21 15.94 -1.72
N GLY A 41 5.54 15.95 -2.88
CA GLY A 41 6.17 15.82 -4.20
C GLY A 41 7.25 16.86 -4.51
N ARG A 42 7.27 17.99 -3.79
CA ARG A 42 8.27 19.07 -3.95
C ARG A 42 9.54 18.82 -3.14
N LEU A 43 9.55 17.85 -2.22
CA LEU A 43 10.70 17.49 -1.38
C LEU A 43 11.70 16.62 -2.15
N LYS A 44 12.63 17.26 -2.85
CA LYS A 44 13.67 16.55 -3.62
C LYS A 44 14.55 15.60 -2.78
N GLY A 45 14.64 15.84 -1.47
CA GLY A 45 15.41 15.02 -0.53
C GLY A 45 14.66 13.87 0.13
N LEU A 46 13.37 13.69 -0.18
CA LEU A 46 12.52 12.69 0.49
C LEU A 46 12.92 11.27 0.10
N ARG A 47 13.16 10.43 1.12
CA ARG A 47 13.62 9.03 0.99
C ARG A 47 12.59 8.01 1.48
N LYS A 48 11.78 8.40 2.47
CA LYS A 48 10.69 7.59 3.03
C LYS A 48 9.38 8.36 2.97
N LEU A 49 8.34 7.72 2.44
CA LEU A 49 6.97 8.19 2.47
C LEU A 49 6.06 7.09 3.03
N ASP A 50 5.38 7.39 4.14
CA ASP A 50 4.40 6.49 4.76
C ASP A 50 2.98 7.04 4.63
N MET A 51 2.12 6.25 3.97
CA MET A 51 0.72 6.59 3.66
C MET A 51 -0.28 5.56 4.22
N GLY A 52 0.15 4.64 5.08
CA GLY A 52 -0.60 3.42 5.42
C GLY A 52 -1.98 3.62 6.07
N GLU A 53 -2.26 4.82 6.61
CA GLU A 53 -3.53 5.14 7.28
C GLU A 53 -4.40 6.15 6.52
N VAL A 54 -4.03 6.54 5.29
CA VAL A 54 -4.81 7.48 4.49
C VAL A 54 -5.98 6.72 3.83
N GLU A 55 -7.20 7.24 4.00
CA GLU A 55 -8.38 6.72 3.31
C GLU A 55 -8.44 7.26 1.88
N TRP A 56 -8.43 6.36 0.90
CA TRP A 56 -8.47 6.69 -0.51
C TRP A 56 -9.92 6.81 -0.96
N THR A 57 -10.26 7.96 -1.54
CA THR A 57 -11.60 8.20 -2.09
C THR A 57 -11.47 8.63 -3.55
N GLY A 58 -12.34 8.15 -4.43
CA GLY A 58 -12.30 8.37 -5.89
C GLY A 58 -12.16 9.83 -6.37
N THR A 59 -12.45 10.83 -5.55
CA THR A 59 -12.27 12.25 -5.92
C THR A 59 -10.81 12.74 -5.89
N MET A 60 -9.90 12.00 -5.23
CA MET A 60 -8.45 12.28 -5.22
C MET A 60 -7.84 11.96 -6.57
N THR A 61 -8.41 10.95 -7.19
CA THR A 61 -8.13 10.41 -8.50
C THR A 61 -8.90 11.18 -9.58
N ASP A 62 -10.12 11.66 -9.34
CA ASP A 62 -10.91 12.44 -10.32
C ASP A 62 -10.20 13.67 -10.94
N ARG A 63 -9.33 14.38 -10.18
CA ARG A 63 -8.55 15.50 -10.71
C ARG A 63 -7.32 15.09 -11.54
N VAL A 64 -6.88 13.84 -11.41
CA VAL A 64 -5.81 13.24 -12.22
C VAL A 64 -6.41 12.47 -13.41
N LEU A 65 -7.61 11.88 -13.22
CA LEU A 65 -8.44 11.19 -14.20
C LEU A 65 -9.01 12.09 -15.30
N GLN A 66 -9.15 13.40 -15.06
CA GLN A 66 -9.69 14.34 -16.06
C GLN A 66 -8.87 14.41 -17.36
N ASP A 67 -7.60 13.95 -17.34
CA ASP A 67 -6.68 13.91 -18.48
C ASP A 67 -6.34 12.49 -19.00
N THR A 68 -6.80 11.41 -18.35
CA THR A 68 -6.49 10.01 -18.76
C THR A 68 -7.60 9.02 -18.36
N PRO A 69 -8.58 8.71 -19.23
CA PRO A 69 -9.86 8.10 -18.82
C PRO A 69 -9.87 6.58 -18.59
N HIS A 70 -8.73 5.90 -18.47
CA HIS A 70 -8.69 4.42 -18.41
C HIS A 70 -7.74 3.82 -17.36
N ILE A 71 -7.45 4.50 -16.24
CA ILE A 71 -6.46 4.00 -15.28
C ILE A 71 -6.90 4.24 -13.82
N GLU A 72 -6.92 3.15 -13.04
CA GLU A 72 -7.34 3.03 -11.64
C GLU A 72 -6.27 3.55 -10.63
N GLU A 73 -6.74 3.99 -9.46
CA GLU A 73 -6.13 4.92 -8.50
C GLU A 73 -4.64 4.77 -8.15
N LEU A 74 -4.12 3.55 -8.14
CA LEU A 74 -2.71 3.27 -7.84
C LEU A 74 -1.76 3.90 -8.88
N HIS A 75 -2.14 3.94 -10.14
CA HIS A 75 -1.28 4.49 -11.20
C HIS A 75 -1.13 6.01 -11.12
N ASP A 76 -2.17 6.73 -10.70
CA ASP A 76 -2.15 8.19 -10.52
C ASP A 76 -1.32 8.60 -9.31
N LEU A 77 -1.42 7.81 -8.23
CA LEU A 77 -0.52 7.89 -7.09
C LEU A 77 0.94 7.69 -7.54
N ILE A 78 1.19 6.62 -8.28
CA ILE A 78 2.52 6.29 -8.76
C ILE A 78 3.07 7.37 -9.71
N LYS A 79 2.23 7.95 -10.58
CA LYS A 79 2.60 9.08 -11.43
C LYS A 79 3.05 10.28 -10.60
N SER A 80 2.32 10.62 -9.54
CA SER A 80 2.69 11.72 -8.63
C SER A 80 3.97 11.42 -7.86
N LEU A 81 4.16 10.18 -7.41
CA LEU A 81 5.34 9.76 -6.67
C LEU A 81 6.58 9.64 -7.55
N SER A 82 6.45 9.40 -8.86
CA SER A 82 7.58 9.33 -9.80
C SER A 82 8.43 10.60 -9.85
N LEU A 83 7.91 11.71 -9.32
CA LEU A 83 8.62 12.98 -9.14
C LEU A 83 9.63 12.96 -7.97
N LEU A 84 9.68 11.88 -7.19
CA LEU A 84 10.57 11.67 -6.05
C LEU A 84 11.71 10.70 -6.44
N PRO A 85 12.76 11.16 -7.15
CA PRO A 85 13.79 10.29 -7.69
C PRO A 85 14.67 9.61 -6.63
N ASN A 86 14.61 10.08 -5.39
CA ASN A 86 15.39 9.57 -4.26
C ASN A 86 14.58 8.69 -3.31
N LEU A 87 13.35 8.33 -3.68
CA LEU A 87 12.49 7.49 -2.86
C LEU A 87 13.06 6.07 -2.79
N THR A 88 13.42 5.64 -1.57
CA THR A 88 13.99 4.31 -1.32
C THR A 88 13.03 3.38 -0.59
N GLN A 89 12.01 3.93 0.06
CA GLN A 89 10.94 3.17 0.72
C GLN A 89 9.58 3.83 0.49
N LEU A 90 8.59 3.02 0.14
CA LEU A 90 7.20 3.43 -0.09
C LEU A 90 6.27 2.57 0.75
N HIS A 91 5.36 3.18 1.52
CA HIS A 91 4.29 2.43 2.19
C HIS A 91 2.94 2.76 1.56
N LEU A 92 2.30 1.73 1.05
CA LEU A 92 0.96 1.76 0.47
C LEU A 92 -0.08 1.26 1.49
N PRO A 93 -1.35 1.66 1.34
CA PRO A 93 -2.49 1.05 2.03
C PRO A 93 -2.61 -0.46 1.83
N ARG A 94 -3.60 -1.07 2.51
CA ARG A 94 -3.94 -2.47 2.27
C ARG A 94 -4.39 -2.69 0.82
N SER A 95 -4.13 -3.87 0.29
CA SER A 95 -4.50 -4.27 -1.08
C SER A 95 -5.97 -3.99 -1.42
N SER A 96 -6.88 -4.21 -0.48
CA SER A 96 -8.33 -3.98 -0.64
C SER A 96 -8.70 -2.50 -0.84
N GLN A 97 -7.78 -1.59 -0.52
CA GLN A 97 -7.94 -0.14 -0.68
C GLN A 97 -7.24 0.38 -1.94
N LEU A 98 -6.54 -0.48 -2.68
CA LEU A 98 -5.81 -0.10 -3.90
C LEU A 98 -6.64 -0.27 -5.17
N GLN A 99 -7.90 -0.74 -5.05
CA GLN A 99 -8.81 -1.00 -6.16
C GLN A 99 -8.25 -1.97 -7.23
N LEU A 100 -7.43 -2.93 -6.82
CA LEU A 100 -6.79 -3.91 -7.71
C LEU A 100 -7.60 -5.22 -7.84
N GLY A 101 -8.94 -5.14 -7.74
CA GLY A 101 -9.81 -6.31 -7.89
C GLY A 101 -9.97 -7.18 -6.63
N TYR A 102 -9.59 -6.68 -5.46
CA TYR A 102 -9.82 -7.31 -4.16
C TYR A 102 -10.52 -6.35 -3.21
N ASP A 103 -11.52 -6.81 -2.47
CA ASP A 103 -12.39 -5.98 -1.62
C ASP A 103 -12.17 -6.20 -0.10
N GLY A 104 -11.26 -7.12 0.28
CA GLY A 104 -10.94 -7.41 1.68
C GLY A 104 -11.72 -8.58 2.30
N GLY A 105 -12.65 -9.20 1.56
CA GLY A 105 -13.46 -10.31 2.06
C GLY A 105 -14.40 -9.94 3.21
N SER A 106 -14.83 -10.94 3.99
CA SER A 106 -15.75 -10.70 5.11
C SER A 106 -15.05 -9.97 6.26
N MET A 107 -15.64 -8.84 6.67
CA MET A 107 -15.20 -8.05 7.83
C MET A 107 -15.54 -8.72 9.17
N CYS A 108 -16.41 -9.73 9.18
CA CYS A 108 -16.83 -10.42 10.39
C CYS A 108 -16.09 -11.76 10.54
N GLY A 109 -15.38 -11.93 11.67
CA GLY A 109 -14.56 -13.09 11.96
C GLY A 109 -15.32 -14.43 11.95
N ASN A 110 -16.62 -14.39 12.29
CA ASN A 110 -17.49 -15.57 12.29
C ASN A 110 -17.65 -16.22 10.91
N ALA A 111 -17.44 -15.49 9.81
CA ALA A 111 -17.45 -16.04 8.46
C ALA A 111 -16.32 -17.06 8.20
N TYR A 112 -15.32 -17.09 9.08
CA TYR A 112 -14.14 -17.95 8.97
C TYR A 112 -14.16 -19.15 9.92
N ILE A 113 -15.25 -19.33 10.70
CA ILE A 113 -15.37 -20.43 11.66
C ILE A 113 -15.84 -21.72 10.97
N GLY A 114 -15.26 -22.85 11.39
CA GLY A 114 -15.60 -24.19 10.87
C GLY A 114 -14.83 -24.58 9.61
N GLN A 115 -15.05 -25.79 9.11
CA GLN A 115 -14.26 -26.34 8.00
C GLN A 115 -14.38 -25.52 6.71
N ASP A 116 -15.58 -25.03 6.39
CA ASP A 116 -15.79 -24.19 5.21
C ASP A 116 -15.35 -22.74 5.45
N GLY A 117 -15.43 -22.26 6.71
CA GLY A 117 -14.86 -20.98 7.10
C GLY A 117 -13.33 -20.94 6.96
N ALA A 118 -12.65 -22.03 7.33
CA ALA A 118 -11.20 -22.17 7.13
C ALA A 118 -10.82 -22.14 5.64
N LYS A 119 -11.58 -22.84 4.78
CA LYS A 119 -11.36 -22.78 3.32
C LYS A 119 -11.59 -21.37 2.78
N TYR A 120 -12.66 -20.70 3.23
CA TYR A 120 -12.97 -19.33 2.82
C TYR A 120 -11.89 -18.35 3.27
N TRP A 121 -11.40 -18.47 4.52
CA TRP A 121 -10.28 -17.69 5.02
C TRP A 121 -9.03 -17.86 4.16
N ARG A 122 -8.65 -19.11 3.87
CA ARG A 122 -7.48 -19.40 3.02
C ARG A 122 -7.61 -18.78 1.64
N SER A 123 -8.79 -18.89 1.02
CA SER A 123 -9.07 -18.28 -0.28
C SER A 123 -8.98 -16.76 -0.21
N ASN A 124 -9.54 -16.14 0.83
CA ASN A 124 -9.53 -14.70 1.01
C ASN A 124 -8.11 -14.15 1.19
N ILE A 125 -7.31 -14.78 2.07
CA ILE A 125 -5.91 -14.37 2.28
C ILE A 125 -5.08 -14.62 1.02
N ALA A 126 -5.26 -15.75 0.31
CA ALA A 126 -4.55 -15.98 -0.95
C ALA A 126 -4.79 -14.83 -1.95
N GLN A 127 -6.03 -14.37 -2.08
CA GLN A 127 -6.37 -13.25 -2.97
C GLN A 127 -5.77 -11.92 -2.48
N ASP A 128 -5.73 -11.66 -1.18
CA ASP A 128 -5.04 -10.50 -0.59
C ASP A 128 -3.54 -10.51 -0.93
N LEU A 129 -2.88 -11.65 -0.74
CA LEU A 129 -1.45 -11.83 -1.03
C LEU A 129 -1.16 -11.66 -2.53
N GLU A 130 -1.97 -12.24 -3.41
CA GLU A 130 -1.84 -12.09 -4.87
C GLU A 130 -2.01 -10.62 -5.31
N THR A 131 -2.99 -9.92 -4.73
CA THR A 131 -3.24 -8.50 -5.01
C THR A 131 -2.10 -7.63 -4.47
N THR A 132 -1.54 -7.99 -3.32
CA THR A 132 -0.34 -7.36 -2.75
C THR A 132 0.87 -7.53 -3.67
N GLU A 133 1.10 -8.74 -4.22
CA GLU A 133 2.18 -8.95 -5.19
C GLU A 133 1.95 -8.13 -6.47
N LEU A 134 0.70 -8.02 -6.95
CA LEU A 134 0.35 -7.18 -8.09
C LEU A 134 0.67 -5.70 -7.83
N ALA A 135 0.31 -5.16 -6.66
CA ALA A 135 0.65 -3.80 -6.27
C ALA A 135 2.17 -3.58 -6.29
N GLY A 136 2.93 -4.54 -5.75
CA GLY A 136 4.40 -4.55 -5.80
C GLY A 136 4.94 -4.44 -7.23
N LYS A 137 4.44 -5.27 -8.15
CA LYS A 137 4.87 -5.25 -9.56
C LYS A 137 4.63 -3.89 -10.23
N ILE A 138 3.49 -3.25 -9.96
CA ILE A 138 3.19 -1.92 -10.51
C ILE A 138 4.15 -0.87 -9.95
N VAL A 139 4.42 -0.90 -8.64
CA VAL A 139 5.39 -0.01 -7.98
C VAL A 139 6.78 -0.19 -8.58
N GLN A 140 7.24 -1.43 -8.70
CA GLN A 140 8.54 -1.77 -9.24
C GLN A 140 8.78 -1.17 -10.64
N GLN A 141 7.82 -1.30 -11.56
CA GLN A 141 7.94 -0.77 -12.93
C GLN A 141 8.15 0.75 -12.98
N LYS A 142 7.79 1.45 -11.90
CA LYS A 142 7.74 2.91 -11.85
C LYS A 142 8.80 3.49 -10.91
N PHE A 143 9.35 2.68 -10.01
CA PHE A 143 10.36 3.06 -9.04
C PHE A 143 11.53 2.06 -9.01
N PRO A 144 12.37 2.02 -10.05
CA PRO A 144 13.51 1.09 -10.10
C PRO A 144 14.58 1.38 -9.03
N GLY A 145 14.49 2.50 -8.31
CA GLY A 145 15.40 2.87 -7.21
C GLY A 145 14.91 2.49 -5.80
N LEU A 146 13.73 1.88 -5.65
CA LEU A 146 13.23 1.47 -4.34
C LEU A 146 14.03 0.27 -3.80
N ASN A 147 14.32 0.28 -2.50
CA ASN A 147 14.89 -0.89 -1.81
C ASN A 147 13.79 -1.85 -1.32
N GLY A 148 12.56 -1.36 -1.21
CA GLY A 148 11.42 -2.16 -0.78
C GLY A 148 10.13 -1.35 -0.73
N VAL A 149 9.03 -2.07 -0.60
CA VAL A 149 7.67 -1.51 -0.54
C VAL A 149 6.89 -2.17 0.58
N HIS A 150 6.12 -1.38 1.32
CA HIS A 150 5.08 -1.88 2.21
C HIS A 150 3.72 -1.78 1.52
N VAL A 151 2.89 -2.81 1.67
CA VAL A 151 1.48 -2.80 1.25
C VAL A 151 0.66 -3.28 2.43
N GLY A 152 -0.08 -2.36 3.05
CA GLY A 152 -0.75 -2.62 4.31
C GLY A 152 0.26 -3.06 5.39
N GLY A 153 0.08 -4.26 5.92
CA GLY A 153 0.95 -4.84 6.94
C GLY A 153 2.16 -5.62 6.39
N PHE A 154 2.29 -5.75 5.07
CA PHE A 154 3.30 -6.59 4.45
C PHE A 154 4.48 -5.79 3.93
N TYR A 155 5.68 -6.37 4.00
CA TYR A 155 6.90 -5.82 3.41
C TYR A 155 7.40 -6.72 2.29
N GLY A 156 7.65 -6.11 1.13
CA GLY A 156 8.30 -6.74 0.00
C GLY A 156 9.69 -6.13 -0.18
N ASN A 157 10.72 -6.98 -0.15
CA ASN A 157 12.09 -6.53 -0.34
C ASN A 157 12.42 -6.51 -1.84
N LEU A 158 12.98 -5.41 -2.34
CA LEU A 158 13.43 -5.36 -3.73
C LEU A 158 14.81 -6.01 -3.82
N THR A 159 14.92 -7.05 -4.64
CA THR A 159 16.16 -7.77 -4.90
C THR A 159 16.50 -7.72 -6.37
N THR A 160 17.77 -7.57 -6.70
CA THR A 160 18.25 -7.76 -8.06
C THR A 160 18.68 -9.21 -8.22
N ASP A 161 18.09 -9.92 -9.16
CA ASP A 161 18.52 -11.29 -9.46
C ASP A 161 19.85 -11.30 -10.24
N ALA A 162 20.35 -12.52 -10.52
CA ALA A 162 21.60 -12.72 -11.23
C ALA A 162 21.56 -12.23 -12.70
N GLU A 163 20.37 -12.00 -13.25
CA GLU A 163 20.13 -11.54 -14.62
C GLU A 163 19.90 -10.01 -14.68
N VAL A 164 20.08 -9.32 -13.56
CA VAL A 164 19.86 -7.86 -13.38
C VAL A 164 18.38 -7.48 -13.43
N GLU A 165 17.46 -8.45 -13.44
CA GLU A 165 16.04 -8.16 -13.29
C GLU A 165 15.76 -7.87 -11.81
N GLN A 166 15.19 -6.71 -11.56
CA GLN A 166 14.69 -6.40 -10.23
C GLN A 166 13.45 -7.25 -10.00
N THR A 167 13.28 -7.79 -8.80
CA THR A 167 12.06 -8.48 -8.35
C THR A 167 11.74 -8.06 -6.92
N ILE A 168 10.45 -7.99 -6.58
CA ILE A 168 10.04 -7.82 -5.18
C ILE A 168 9.76 -9.21 -4.62
N VAL A 169 10.47 -9.55 -3.55
CA VAL A 169 10.32 -10.82 -2.84
C VAL A 169 9.56 -10.56 -1.55
N TRP A 170 8.44 -11.26 -1.40
CA TRP A 170 7.63 -11.31 -0.19
C TRP A 170 7.92 -12.59 0.56
N ASP A 171 7.58 -12.63 1.85
CA ASP A 171 7.76 -13.83 2.67
C ASP A 171 7.08 -15.07 2.07
N TRP A 172 6.01 -14.89 1.29
CA TRP A 172 5.22 -15.97 0.68
C TRP A 172 5.50 -16.19 -0.81
N THR A 173 6.38 -15.41 -1.45
CA THR A 173 6.59 -15.51 -2.91
C THR A 173 7.03 -16.91 -3.30
N GLY A 174 6.29 -17.51 -4.25
CA GLY A 174 6.49 -18.90 -4.69
C GLY A 174 6.08 -19.98 -3.68
N ARG A 175 5.57 -19.61 -2.50
CA ARG A 175 5.22 -20.54 -1.41
C ARG A 175 3.93 -20.19 -0.66
N VAL A 176 2.98 -19.51 -1.31
CA VAL A 176 1.70 -19.06 -0.71
C VAL A 176 1.00 -20.16 0.09
N GLY A 177 0.87 -21.37 -0.47
CA GLY A 177 0.20 -22.49 0.22
C GLY A 177 0.86 -22.87 1.55
N GLN A 178 2.18 -23.02 1.56
CA GLN A 178 2.96 -23.33 2.76
C GLN A 178 2.88 -22.17 3.78
N TRP A 179 2.98 -20.93 3.31
CA TRP A 179 2.88 -19.76 4.18
C TRP A 179 1.51 -19.68 4.86
N LEU A 180 0.43 -19.98 4.13
CA LEU A 180 -0.93 -20.05 4.68
C LEU A 180 -1.06 -21.15 5.74
N ASP A 181 -0.43 -22.32 5.53
CA ASP A 181 -0.41 -23.39 6.53
C ASP A 181 0.28 -22.95 7.83
N GLU A 182 1.45 -22.32 7.71
CA GLU A 182 2.22 -21.78 8.86
C GLU A 182 1.39 -20.76 9.65
N LYS A 183 0.69 -19.84 8.96
CA LYS A 183 -0.14 -18.82 9.61
C LYS A 183 -1.41 -19.39 10.23
N GLN A 184 -2.06 -20.35 9.59
CA GLN A 184 -3.26 -20.98 10.13
C GLN A 184 -2.97 -21.76 11.41
N MET A 185 -1.82 -22.44 11.48
CA MET A 185 -1.40 -23.09 12.73
C MET A 185 -1.24 -22.08 13.87
N ALA A 186 -0.62 -20.92 13.60
CA ALA A 186 -0.43 -19.89 14.62
C ALA A 186 -1.76 -19.35 15.20
N ILE A 187 -2.82 -19.27 14.40
CA ILE A 187 -4.16 -18.83 14.85
C ILE A 187 -4.80 -19.88 15.77
N ASN A 188 -4.71 -21.16 15.41
CA ASN A 188 -5.28 -22.25 16.21
C ASN A 188 -4.65 -22.39 17.60
N PHE A 189 -3.36 -22.05 17.77
CA PHE A 189 -2.68 -22.12 19.07
C PHE A 189 -3.06 -20.97 20.03
N THR A 190 -3.66 -19.90 19.52
CA THR A 190 -4.06 -18.74 20.35
C THR A 190 -5.48 -18.84 20.91
N GLU A 191 -6.30 -19.81 20.49
CA GLU A 191 -7.67 -20.02 20.98
C GLU A 191 -7.77 -21.00 22.17
N GLU A 192 -6.66 -21.58 22.64
CA GLU A 192 -6.62 -22.52 23.77
C GLU A 192 -6.11 -21.93 25.12
N LEU A 193 -6.06 -20.60 25.29
CA LEU A 193 -5.64 -19.96 26.55
C LEU A 193 -6.76 -19.19 27.26
#